data_AF-A0A3D0LXE6-F1
#
_entry.id   AF-A0A3D0LXE6-F1
#
_cell.length_a   1.000
_cell.length_b   1.000
_cell.length_c   1.000
_cell.angle_alpha   90.00
_cell.angle_beta   90.00
_cell.angle_gamma   90.00
#
_symmetry.space_group_name_H-M   'P 1'
#
loop_
_entity.id
_entity.type
_entity.pdbx_description
1 polymer ?
#
loop_
_entity_poly.entity_id
_entity_poly.type
_entity_poly.pdbx_seq_one_letter_code
_entity_poly.pdbx_strand_id
1 'polypeptide(L)'
;PGHFLRRLHEAGFRDLMGVELCEDYVQEMAQCAIPARLGSASSLPLGERLADCLIYKNIFEHFLDFDVVLDEIEARLAPDGAVFIEAPDASCYAAFSDYSPLSYFTLEHINHFDPVHLRALFSRRGFELVLSGTRMLDIAERYAIPIQHALFRRQQVADTQEIKDFTLAAFVRTWLPSPAYFRSAELEALRDARVPVHVWGLSYRTLSWLGMSALKDCELRHFVDDDPRKQAQTLMGRPIHSPDILQNIGADEAVVIGVGPSSPSMRLLLETWGFSGQVVVLH
;
A
#
# COMPACT_ATOMS: atom_id res chain seq x y z
N PRO A 1 13.62 1.90 10.21
CA PRO A 1 12.44 1.56 11.06
C PRO A 1 12.34 2.51 12.27
N GLY A 2 11.15 2.63 12.89
CA GLY A 2 10.98 3.36 14.17
C GLY A 2 10.90 4.90 14.09
N HIS A 3 10.77 5.49 12.90
CA HIS A 3 10.75 6.97 12.73
C HIS A 3 9.70 7.68 13.59
N PHE A 4 8.50 7.11 13.70
CA PHE A 4 7.42 7.72 14.50
C PHE A 4 7.70 7.68 16.00
N LEU A 5 8.24 6.57 16.52
CA LEU A 5 8.64 6.46 17.92
C LEU A 5 9.74 7.48 18.27
N ARG A 6 10.68 7.72 17.36
CA ARG A 6 11.70 8.77 17.52
C ARG A 6 11.07 10.15 17.64
N ARG A 7 10.08 10.47 16.80
CA ARG A 7 9.34 11.74 16.89
C ARG A 7 8.59 11.89 18.21
N LEU A 8 7.95 10.83 18.71
CA LEU A 8 7.32 10.85 20.03
C LEU A 8 8.35 11.06 21.14
N HIS A 9 9.51 10.42 21.05
CA HIS A 9 10.59 10.61 22.00
C HIS A 9 11.13 12.06 22.01
N GLU A 10 11.31 12.65 20.83
CA GLU A 10 11.68 14.06 20.64
C GLU A 10 10.62 15.01 21.23
N ALA A 11 9.34 14.65 21.12
CA ALA A 11 8.22 15.38 21.70
C ALA A 11 8.07 15.21 23.22
N GLY A 12 8.93 14.41 23.87
CA GLY A 12 8.98 14.26 25.33
C GLY A 12 8.34 12.98 25.88
N PHE A 13 7.78 12.12 25.05
CA PHE A 13 7.28 10.81 25.49
C PHE A 13 8.47 9.88 25.85
N ARG A 14 8.34 9.12 26.93
CA ARG A 14 9.46 8.30 27.48
C ARG A 14 9.14 6.82 27.57
N ASP A 15 7.92 6.44 27.90
CA ASP A 15 7.47 5.04 27.91
C ASP A 15 6.90 4.70 26.53
N LEU A 16 7.79 4.26 25.64
CA LEU A 16 7.48 3.95 24.25
C LEU A 16 7.87 2.51 23.97
N MET A 17 7.13 1.83 23.12
CA MET A 17 7.48 0.49 22.64
C MET A 17 6.91 0.27 21.24
N GLY A 18 7.77 -0.08 20.28
CA GLY A 18 7.35 -0.60 18.99
C GLY A 18 7.02 -2.09 19.06
N VAL A 19 6.09 -2.51 18.22
CA VAL A 19 5.81 -3.93 17.96
C VAL A 19 6.01 -4.15 16.46
N GLU A 20 6.84 -5.11 16.10
CA GLU A 20 7.30 -5.34 14.73
C GLU A 20 7.35 -6.85 14.45
N LEU A 21 6.99 -7.25 13.23
CA LEU A 21 6.97 -8.65 12.78
C LEU A 21 8.34 -9.10 12.25
N CYS A 22 9.14 -8.16 11.75
CA CYS A 22 10.46 -8.42 11.21
C CYS A 22 11.56 -8.31 12.27
N GLU A 23 12.23 -9.43 12.56
CA GLU A 23 13.31 -9.48 13.55
C GLU A 23 14.48 -8.53 13.20
N ASP A 24 14.86 -8.45 11.93
CA ASP A 24 15.93 -7.55 11.47
C ASP A 24 15.62 -6.07 11.81
N TYR A 25 14.35 -5.66 11.66
CA TYR A 25 13.92 -4.30 12.02
C TYR A 25 13.89 -4.06 13.53
N VAL A 26 13.57 -5.07 14.33
CA VAL A 26 13.68 -5.00 15.80
C VAL A 26 15.15 -4.80 16.21
N GLN A 27 16.06 -5.55 15.60
CA GLN A 27 17.50 -5.43 15.85
C GLN A 27 18.05 -4.05 15.43
N GLU A 28 17.64 -3.54 14.26
CA GLU A 28 18.02 -2.20 13.78
C GLU A 28 17.49 -1.09 14.71
N MET A 29 16.24 -1.21 15.18
CA MET A 29 15.66 -0.25 16.14
C MET A 29 16.42 -0.25 17.46
N ALA A 30 16.84 -1.43 17.96
CA ALA A 30 17.64 -1.55 19.18
C ALA A 30 18.99 -0.83 19.05
N GLN A 31 19.66 -0.93 17.90
CA GLN A 31 20.91 -0.18 17.61
C GLN A 31 20.71 1.34 17.65
N CYS A 32 19.51 1.80 17.31
CA CYS A 32 19.11 3.21 17.38
C CYS A 32 18.55 3.63 18.75
N ALA A 33 18.64 2.79 19.78
CA ALA A 33 18.02 3.00 21.09
C ALA A 33 16.49 3.25 21.03
N ILE A 34 15.82 2.72 20.01
CA ILE A 34 14.37 2.75 19.88
C ILE A 34 13.83 1.44 20.49
N PRO A 35 13.05 1.51 21.58
CA PRO A 35 12.48 0.32 22.20
C PRO A 35 11.48 -0.34 21.26
N ALA A 36 11.72 -1.60 20.91
CA ALA A 36 10.83 -2.40 20.09
C ALA A 36 10.90 -3.88 20.49
N ARG A 37 9.83 -4.63 20.21
CA ARG A 37 9.75 -6.08 20.45
C ARG A 37 9.17 -6.79 19.23
N LEU A 38 9.62 -8.01 19.01
CA LEU A 38 9.01 -8.92 18.05
C LEU A 38 7.59 -9.27 18.52
N GLY A 39 6.59 -9.10 17.66
CA GLY A 39 5.20 -9.39 17.99
C GLY A 39 4.24 -8.94 16.90
N SER A 40 2.93 -9.13 17.13
CA SER A 40 1.89 -8.77 16.16
C SER A 40 0.74 -8.01 16.83
N ALA A 41 -0.09 -7.35 16.03
CA ALA A 41 -1.31 -6.70 16.51
C ALA A 41 -2.31 -7.67 17.17
N SER A 42 -2.26 -8.96 16.80
CA SER A 42 -3.09 -10.02 17.35
C SER A 42 -2.55 -10.62 18.65
N SER A 43 -1.32 -10.27 19.05
CA SER A 43 -0.71 -10.72 20.30
C SER A 43 0.42 -9.76 20.67
N LEU A 44 0.07 -8.74 21.46
CA LEU A 44 1.00 -7.67 21.80
C LEU A 44 1.96 -8.17 22.89
N PRO A 45 3.29 -7.95 22.75
CA PRO A 45 4.30 -8.42 23.68
C PRO A 45 4.41 -7.54 24.94
N LEU A 46 3.27 -7.26 25.59
CA LEU A 46 3.14 -6.38 26.75
C LEU A 46 3.17 -7.11 28.11
N GLY A 47 3.01 -8.44 28.12
CA GLY A 47 2.91 -9.20 29.38
C GLY A 47 1.64 -8.85 30.14
N GLU A 48 1.75 -8.40 31.39
CA GLU A 48 0.61 -7.91 32.18
C GLU A 48 0.40 -6.38 32.09
N ARG A 49 1.29 -5.68 31.38
CA ARG A 49 1.19 -4.22 31.26
C ARG A 49 0.01 -3.84 30.37
N LEU A 50 -0.64 -2.74 30.73
CA LEU A 50 -1.63 -2.05 29.91
C LEU A 50 -1.00 -0.78 29.32
N ALA A 51 -1.43 -0.42 28.11
CA ALA A 51 -0.99 0.78 27.42
C ALA A 51 -1.98 1.93 27.63
N ASP A 52 -1.47 3.13 27.89
CA ASP A 52 -2.27 4.36 27.91
C ASP A 52 -2.71 4.77 26.49
N CYS A 53 -1.93 4.38 25.47
CA CYS A 53 -2.23 4.63 24.08
C CYS A 53 -1.73 3.49 23.21
N LEU A 54 -2.61 2.94 22.37
CA LEU A 54 -2.26 2.01 21.29
C LEU A 54 -2.35 2.74 19.96
N ILE A 55 -1.29 2.66 19.14
CA ILE A 55 -1.18 3.40 17.89
C ILE A 55 -0.98 2.43 16.73
N TYR A 56 -1.91 2.41 15.79
CA TYR A 56 -1.85 1.64 14.56
C TYR A 56 -1.73 2.60 13.38
N LYS A 57 -0.52 2.76 12.84
CA LYS A 57 -0.23 3.73 11.78
C LYS A 57 0.13 3.03 10.48
N ASN A 58 -0.76 3.13 9.48
CA ASN A 58 -0.65 2.47 8.17
C ASN A 58 -0.46 0.95 8.28
N ILE A 59 -1.20 0.33 9.21
CA ILE A 59 -1.20 -1.13 9.37
C ILE A 59 -2.59 -1.74 9.50
N PHE A 60 -3.61 -0.91 9.75
CA PHE A 60 -4.94 -1.39 10.12
C PHE A 60 -5.66 -2.02 8.93
N GLU A 61 -5.35 -1.56 7.72
CA GLU A 61 -5.80 -2.10 6.43
C GLU A 61 -5.28 -3.52 6.13
N HIS A 62 -4.21 -3.96 6.80
CA HIS A 62 -3.56 -5.25 6.54
C HIS A 62 -4.14 -6.42 7.35
N PHE A 63 -5.01 -6.17 8.33
CA PHE A 63 -5.46 -7.22 9.25
C PHE A 63 -6.51 -8.12 8.61
N LEU A 64 -6.29 -9.43 8.67
CA LEU A 64 -7.25 -10.41 8.16
C LEU A 64 -8.39 -10.65 9.16
N ASP A 65 -8.06 -10.75 10.45
CA ASP A 65 -9.01 -11.03 11.52
C ASP A 65 -9.06 -9.84 12.49
N PHE A 66 -10.07 -8.98 12.31
CA PHE A 66 -10.27 -7.84 13.19
C PHE A 66 -10.78 -8.22 14.56
N ASP A 67 -11.50 -9.32 14.70
CA ASP A 67 -12.04 -9.69 16.01
C ASP A 67 -10.88 -10.01 16.96
N VAL A 68 -9.88 -10.76 16.50
CA VAL A 68 -8.67 -11.02 17.30
C VAL A 68 -7.89 -9.76 17.62
N VAL A 69 -7.72 -8.84 16.65
CA VAL A 69 -6.99 -7.58 16.89
C VAL A 69 -7.74 -6.67 17.85
N LEU A 70 -9.07 -6.57 17.73
CA LEU A 70 -9.90 -5.75 18.60
C LEU A 70 -9.97 -6.33 20.02
N ASP A 71 -10.04 -7.66 20.16
CA ASP A 71 -9.96 -8.33 21.45
C ASP A 71 -8.60 -8.04 22.14
N GLU A 72 -7.50 -8.08 21.39
CA GLU A 72 -6.17 -7.74 21.94
C GLU A 72 -6.06 -6.25 22.29
N ILE A 73 -6.64 -5.35 21.48
CA ILE A 73 -6.76 -3.92 21.83
C ILE A 73 -7.51 -3.77 23.15
N GLU A 74 -8.66 -4.41 23.29
CA GLU A 74 -9.48 -4.36 24.51
C GLU A 74 -8.75 -4.93 25.73
N ALA A 75 -8.00 -6.03 25.57
CA ALA A 75 -7.28 -6.67 26.66
C ALA A 75 -6.04 -5.89 27.12
N ARG A 76 -5.44 -5.09 26.22
CA ARG A 76 -4.16 -4.40 26.47
C ARG A 76 -4.27 -2.91 26.69
N LEU A 77 -5.44 -2.32 26.48
CA LEU A 77 -5.66 -0.90 26.70
C LEU A 77 -6.08 -0.61 28.15
N ALA A 78 -5.41 0.37 28.78
CA ALA A 78 -5.79 0.88 30.09
C ALA A 78 -7.26 1.37 30.11
N PRO A 79 -7.92 1.43 31.30
CA PRO A 79 -9.32 1.87 31.39
C PRO A 79 -9.59 3.25 30.76
N ASP A 80 -8.70 4.22 30.99
CA ASP A 80 -8.77 5.58 30.44
C ASP A 80 -7.90 5.77 29.17
N GLY A 81 -7.41 4.66 28.61
CA GLY A 81 -6.53 4.66 27.46
C GLY A 81 -7.23 5.04 26.16
N ALA A 82 -6.44 5.35 25.13
CA ALA A 82 -6.92 5.69 23.80
C ALA A 82 -6.33 4.80 22.71
N VAL A 83 -7.07 4.64 21.62
CA VAL A 83 -6.60 3.96 20.40
C VAL A 83 -6.52 4.97 19.28
N PHE A 84 -5.34 5.15 18.70
CA PHE A 84 -5.15 5.98 17.53
C PHE A 84 -4.94 5.11 16.29
N ILE A 85 -5.75 5.34 15.26
CA ILE A 85 -5.67 4.67 13.97
C ILE A 85 -5.31 5.69 12.91
N GLU A 86 -4.42 5.30 12.01
CA GLU A 86 -4.17 5.97 10.74
C GLU A 86 -4.14 4.91 9.64
N ALA A 87 -4.96 5.09 8.60
CA ALA A 87 -5.10 4.15 7.49
C ALA A 87 -5.51 4.90 6.21
N PRO A 88 -5.41 4.29 5.02
CA PRO A 88 -5.96 4.86 3.80
C PRO A 88 -7.46 5.20 3.91
N ASP A 89 -7.87 6.32 3.32
CA ASP A 89 -9.28 6.72 3.22
C ASP A 89 -9.84 6.34 1.85
N ALA A 90 -10.59 5.24 1.82
CA ALA A 90 -11.19 4.68 0.62
C ALA A 90 -12.24 5.60 0.00
N SER A 91 -12.89 6.47 0.78
CA SER A 91 -13.86 7.43 0.23
C SER A 91 -13.21 8.47 -0.69
N CYS A 92 -11.89 8.62 -0.59
CA CYS A 92 -11.08 9.58 -1.36
C CYS A 92 -10.24 8.91 -2.46
N TYR A 93 -10.38 7.61 -2.73
CA TYR A 93 -9.57 6.93 -3.76
C TYR A 93 -9.81 7.48 -5.18
N ALA A 94 -11.00 8.04 -5.44
CA ALA A 94 -11.33 8.68 -6.70
C ALA A 94 -11.05 10.20 -6.71
N ALA A 95 -10.21 10.71 -5.80
CA ALA A 95 -9.89 12.15 -5.71
C ALA A 95 -9.19 12.69 -6.97
N PHE A 96 -8.50 11.84 -7.74
CA PHE A 96 -7.80 12.22 -8.96
C PHE A 96 -8.46 11.53 -10.16
N SER A 97 -8.88 12.31 -11.15
CA SER A 97 -9.64 11.79 -12.30
C SER A 97 -8.82 10.94 -13.26
N ASP A 98 -7.50 11.13 -13.29
CA ASP A 98 -6.54 10.41 -14.13
C ASP A 98 -5.81 9.28 -13.37
N TYR A 99 -6.15 9.02 -12.10
CA TYR A 99 -5.58 7.94 -11.31
C TYR A 99 -6.66 6.90 -10.98
N SER A 100 -6.37 5.63 -11.24
CA SER A 100 -7.32 4.57 -10.91
C SER A 100 -7.49 4.44 -9.39
N PRO A 101 -8.73 4.44 -8.86
CA PRO A 101 -8.98 4.02 -7.48
C PRO A 101 -8.46 2.60 -7.20
N LEU A 102 -8.41 1.74 -8.23
CA LEU A 102 -7.92 0.37 -8.14
C LEU A 102 -6.40 0.30 -7.87
N SER A 103 -5.66 1.38 -8.08
CA SER A 103 -4.23 1.44 -7.77
C SER A 103 -3.93 1.40 -6.26
N TYR A 104 -4.94 1.64 -5.41
CA TYR A 104 -4.82 1.50 -3.94
C TYR A 104 -5.12 0.08 -3.44
N PHE A 105 -5.64 -0.80 -4.30
CA PHE A 105 -5.95 -2.19 -3.99
C PHE A 105 -4.69 -3.02 -4.19
N THR A 106 -3.81 -2.96 -3.19
CA THR A 106 -2.59 -3.76 -3.16
C THR A 106 -2.86 -5.12 -2.50
N LEU A 107 -1.95 -6.08 -2.65
CA LEU A 107 -2.14 -7.42 -2.08
C LEU A 107 -2.14 -7.39 -0.55
N GLU A 108 -1.37 -6.48 0.02
CA GLU A 108 -1.28 -6.27 1.46
C GLU A 108 -2.45 -5.46 2.02
N HIS A 109 -3.14 -4.63 1.23
CA HIS A 109 -4.34 -3.89 1.66
C HIS A 109 -5.57 -4.77 1.52
N ILE A 110 -5.81 -5.63 2.52
CA ILE A 110 -6.96 -6.54 2.54
C ILE A 110 -8.26 -5.76 2.81
N ASN A 111 -8.17 -4.62 3.50
CA ASN A 111 -9.32 -3.83 3.93
C ASN A 111 -9.24 -2.39 3.46
N HIS A 112 -10.40 -1.84 3.14
CA HIS A 112 -10.55 -0.47 2.69
C HIS A 112 -11.65 0.21 3.49
N PHE A 113 -11.28 1.19 4.30
CA PHE A 113 -12.18 1.90 5.20
C PHE A 113 -12.51 3.29 4.66
N ASP A 114 -13.72 3.75 4.90
CA ASP A 114 -14.00 5.18 5.02
C ASP A 114 -14.15 5.54 6.52
N PRO A 115 -14.27 6.83 6.87
CA PRO A 115 -14.44 7.24 8.26
C PRO A 115 -15.69 6.67 8.93
N VAL A 116 -16.75 6.39 8.17
CA VAL A 116 -18.02 5.86 8.67
C VAL A 116 -17.85 4.43 9.15
N HIS A 117 -17.22 3.58 8.33
CA HIS A 117 -17.00 2.17 8.62
C HIS A 117 -15.90 1.96 9.66
N LEU A 118 -14.85 2.80 9.68
CA LEU A 118 -13.85 2.76 10.74
C LEU A 118 -14.48 3.09 12.10
N ARG A 119 -15.33 4.12 12.16
CA ARG A 119 -16.11 4.44 13.38
C ARG A 119 -17.02 3.28 13.77
N ALA A 120 -17.76 2.71 12.83
CA ALA A 120 -18.68 1.60 13.09
C ALA A 120 -17.99 0.38 13.71
N LEU A 121 -16.77 0.07 13.25
CA LEU A 121 -15.97 -1.04 13.78
C LEU A 121 -15.66 -0.85 15.27
N PHE A 122 -15.23 0.35 15.66
CA PHE A 122 -14.90 0.68 17.05
C PHE A 122 -16.13 0.82 17.94
N SER A 123 -17.22 1.43 17.44
CA SER A 123 -18.46 1.57 18.21
C SER A 123 -19.08 0.21 18.59
N ARG A 124 -18.97 -0.80 17.72
CA ARG A 124 -19.38 -2.18 18.04
C ARG A 124 -18.62 -2.81 19.21
N ARG A 125 -17.44 -2.29 19.54
CA ARG A 125 -16.57 -2.73 20.64
C ARG A 125 -16.63 -1.81 21.85
N GLY A 126 -17.65 -0.94 21.92
CA GLY A 126 -17.83 -0.02 23.05
C GLY A 126 -16.81 1.11 23.08
N PHE A 127 -16.29 1.52 21.92
CA PHE A 127 -15.44 2.70 21.78
C PHE A 127 -16.21 3.86 21.14
N GLU A 128 -15.98 5.07 21.63
CA GLU A 128 -16.45 6.30 21.00
C GLU A 128 -15.34 7.01 20.24
N LEU A 129 -15.72 7.69 19.17
CA LEU A 129 -14.82 8.53 18.38
C LEU A 129 -14.62 9.88 19.08
N VAL A 130 -13.39 10.21 19.41
CA VAL A 130 -13.00 11.47 20.05
C VAL A 130 -12.60 12.53 19.02
N LEU A 131 -11.84 12.12 18.01
CA LEU A 131 -11.31 12.98 16.95
C LEU A 131 -11.17 12.17 15.67
N SER A 132 -11.48 12.75 14.52
CA SER A 132 -11.12 12.20 13.22
C SER A 132 -10.78 13.28 12.21
N GLY A 133 -10.06 12.90 11.17
CA GLY A 133 -9.87 13.73 9.99
C GLY A 133 -9.27 12.95 8.83
N THR A 134 -9.26 13.58 7.66
CA THR A 134 -8.62 13.07 6.45
C THR A 134 -7.57 14.06 5.97
N ARG A 135 -6.43 13.57 5.49
CA ARG A 135 -5.36 14.38 4.91
C ARG A 135 -4.75 13.70 3.70
N MET A 136 -4.26 14.49 2.76
CA MET A 136 -3.48 14.00 1.63
C MET A 136 -2.01 13.94 2.04
N LEU A 137 -1.46 12.74 2.11
CA LEU A 137 -0.05 12.50 2.42
C LEU A 137 0.77 12.65 1.14
N ASP A 138 1.56 13.72 1.08
CA ASP A 138 2.57 13.89 0.02
C ASP A 138 3.75 12.96 0.30
N ILE A 139 3.99 12.02 -0.61
CA ILE A 139 5.07 11.04 -0.54
C ILE A 139 6.10 11.24 -1.67
N ALA A 140 6.13 12.44 -2.28
CA ALA A 140 6.95 12.72 -3.47
C ALA A 140 6.66 11.79 -4.66
N GLU A 141 5.46 11.19 -4.70
CA GLU A 141 4.90 10.54 -5.89
C GLU A 141 3.96 11.52 -6.62
N ARG A 142 3.54 11.17 -7.84
CA ARG A 142 2.65 12.01 -8.66
C ARG A 142 1.31 12.33 -7.99
N TYR A 143 0.80 11.40 -7.19
CA TYR A 143 -0.48 11.54 -6.50
C TYR A 143 -0.27 11.37 -5.00
N ALA A 144 -0.84 12.30 -4.22
CA ALA A 144 -0.83 12.18 -2.77
C ALA A 144 -1.77 11.06 -2.31
N ILE A 145 -1.41 10.39 -1.21
CA ILE A 145 -2.21 9.27 -0.68
C ILE A 145 -3.26 9.83 0.29
N PRO A 146 -4.56 9.56 0.10
CA PRO A 146 -5.57 9.94 1.07
C PRO A 146 -5.46 9.06 2.32
N ILE A 147 -5.27 9.69 3.48
CA ILE A 147 -5.10 9.04 4.77
C ILE A 147 -6.15 9.59 5.74
N GLN A 148 -6.95 8.72 6.33
CA GLN A 148 -7.79 9.03 7.47
C GLN A 148 -7.04 8.74 8.78
N HIS A 149 -7.37 9.51 9.81
CA HIS A 149 -6.90 9.27 11.17
C HIS A 149 -8.06 9.42 12.14
N ALA A 150 -8.06 8.61 13.19
CA ALA A 150 -9.09 8.61 14.21
C ALA A 150 -8.52 8.27 15.59
N LEU A 151 -9.03 8.94 16.62
CA LEU A 151 -8.74 8.68 18.02
C LEU A 151 -10.01 8.17 18.70
N PHE A 152 -9.92 7.02 19.35
CA PHE A 152 -11.00 6.35 20.04
C PHE A 152 -10.71 6.21 21.53
N ARG A 153 -11.77 6.21 22.35
CA ARG A 153 -11.71 5.89 23.79
C ARG A 153 -12.87 4.99 24.17
N ARG A 154 -12.74 4.28 25.29
CA ARG A 154 -13.85 3.48 25.81
C ARG A 154 -15.03 4.39 26.11
N GLN A 155 -16.19 3.99 25.61
CA GLN A 155 -17.42 4.70 25.83
C GLN A 155 -17.92 4.43 27.25
N GLN A 156 -18.37 5.47 27.94
CA GLN A 156 -18.98 5.28 29.26
C GLN A 156 -20.40 4.70 29.17
N VAL A 157 -21.09 4.93 28.05
CA VAL A 157 -22.47 4.48 27.80
C VAL A 157 -22.54 3.80 26.44
N ALA A 158 -22.83 2.51 26.38
CA ALA A 158 -22.83 1.77 25.12
C ALA A 158 -23.79 2.38 24.08
N ASP A 159 -23.24 2.78 22.93
CA ASP A 159 -23.99 3.07 21.72
C ASP A 159 -24.17 1.77 20.91
N THR A 160 -25.40 1.31 20.84
CA THR A 160 -25.79 0.07 20.16
C THR A 160 -26.34 0.32 18.76
N GLN A 161 -26.26 1.55 18.26
CA GLN A 161 -26.75 1.84 16.92
C GLN A 161 -25.89 1.17 15.86
N GLU A 162 -26.54 0.28 15.11
CA GLU A 162 -25.95 -0.33 13.94
C GLU A 162 -25.82 0.72 12.83
N ILE A 163 -24.59 1.10 12.49
CA ILE A 163 -24.31 1.99 11.36
C ILE A 163 -24.42 1.17 10.07
N LYS A 164 -25.43 1.48 9.25
CA LYS A 164 -25.61 0.89 7.91
C LYS A 164 -25.34 1.95 6.86
N ASP A 165 -24.16 1.90 6.25
CA ASP A 165 -23.77 2.76 5.13
C ASP A 165 -23.29 1.87 3.98
N PHE A 166 -23.84 2.07 2.79
CA PHE A 166 -23.45 1.32 1.58
C PHE A 166 -22.84 2.23 0.51
N THR A 167 -22.55 3.49 0.84
CA THR A 167 -22.06 4.52 -0.07
C THR A 167 -20.70 4.14 -0.64
N LEU A 168 -19.74 3.76 0.22
CA LEU A 168 -18.43 3.29 -0.23
C LEU A 168 -18.55 2.05 -1.12
N ALA A 169 -19.38 1.08 -0.73
CA ALA A 169 -19.61 -0.12 -1.53
C ALA A 169 -20.21 0.20 -2.92
N ALA A 170 -21.11 1.19 -2.99
CA ALA A 170 -21.66 1.66 -4.26
C ALA A 170 -20.58 2.31 -5.14
N PHE A 171 -19.67 3.12 -4.56
CA PHE A 171 -18.54 3.70 -5.29
C PHE A 171 -17.55 2.66 -5.79
N VAL A 172 -17.16 1.70 -4.94
CA VAL A 172 -16.24 0.62 -5.34
C VAL A 172 -16.78 -0.15 -6.56
N ARG A 173 -18.09 -0.39 -6.61
CA ARG A 173 -18.75 -1.04 -7.76
C ARG A 173 -18.64 -0.25 -9.06
N THR A 174 -18.48 1.07 -9.03
CA THR A 174 -18.30 1.88 -10.24
C THR A 174 -16.84 1.87 -10.74
N TRP A 175 -15.87 1.56 -9.87
CA TRP A 175 -14.45 1.52 -10.22
C TRP A 175 -14.07 0.24 -10.96
N LEU A 176 -14.60 -0.92 -10.53
CA LEU A 176 -14.31 -2.23 -11.10
C LEU A 176 -14.58 -2.37 -12.61
N PRO A 177 -15.70 -1.87 -13.18
CA PRO A 177 -15.99 -2.00 -14.60
C PRO A 177 -15.31 -0.94 -15.47
N SER A 178 -14.41 -0.10 -14.94
CA SER A 178 -13.85 1.04 -15.68
C SER A 178 -12.47 0.72 -16.29
N PRO A 179 -12.39 0.21 -17.54
CA PRO A 179 -11.13 0.08 -18.26
C PRO A 179 -10.50 1.44 -18.58
N ALA A 180 -11.23 2.55 -18.41
CA ALA A 180 -10.79 3.89 -18.75
C ALA A 180 -9.47 4.27 -18.08
N TYR A 181 -9.28 3.86 -16.81
CA TYR A 181 -8.07 4.18 -16.05
C TYR A 181 -6.82 3.46 -16.54
N PHE A 182 -6.99 2.33 -17.24
CA PHE A 182 -5.90 1.51 -17.76
C PHE A 182 -5.82 1.57 -19.29
N ARG A 183 -6.45 2.57 -19.92
CA ARG A 183 -6.31 2.81 -21.36
C ARG A 183 -5.04 3.62 -21.63
N SER A 184 -4.29 3.16 -22.61
CA SER A 184 -3.15 3.88 -23.19
C SER A 184 -3.13 3.63 -24.68
N ALA A 185 -3.15 4.71 -25.45
CA ALA A 185 -3.10 4.64 -26.91
C ALA A 185 -1.77 4.03 -27.38
N GLU A 186 -0.69 4.26 -26.63
CA GLU A 186 0.62 3.67 -26.89
C GLU A 186 0.59 2.14 -26.72
N LEU A 187 -0.01 1.64 -25.64
CA LEU A 187 -0.15 0.19 -25.42
C LEU A 187 -1.09 -0.45 -26.47
N GLU A 188 -2.17 0.23 -26.83
CA GLU A 188 -3.09 -0.20 -27.89
C GLU A 188 -2.37 -0.27 -29.25
N ALA A 189 -1.55 0.73 -29.57
CA ALA A 189 -0.75 0.74 -30.78
C ALA A 189 0.29 -0.39 -30.81
N LEU A 190 0.99 -0.64 -29.69
CA LEU A 190 1.93 -1.77 -29.57
C LEU A 190 1.24 -3.12 -29.80
N ARG A 191 0.04 -3.31 -29.22
CA ARG A 191 -0.80 -4.51 -29.42
C ARG A 191 -1.17 -4.66 -30.89
N ASP A 192 -1.73 -3.62 -31.51
CA ASP A 192 -2.29 -3.68 -32.86
C ASP A 192 -1.20 -3.89 -33.91
N ALA A 193 -0.04 -3.27 -33.73
CA ALA A 193 1.13 -3.45 -34.58
C ALA A 193 1.93 -4.74 -34.27
N ARG A 194 1.58 -5.46 -33.19
CA ARG A 194 2.29 -6.65 -32.70
C ARG A 194 3.79 -6.42 -32.47
N VAL A 195 4.14 -5.24 -31.98
CA VAL A 195 5.53 -4.92 -31.64
C VAL A 195 5.99 -5.85 -30.51
N PRO A 196 7.19 -6.47 -30.61
CA PRO A 196 7.76 -7.22 -29.49
C PRO A 196 7.97 -6.31 -28.27
N VAL A 197 7.40 -6.67 -27.12
CA VAL A 197 7.40 -5.84 -25.89
C VAL A 197 8.19 -6.50 -24.76
N HIS A 198 9.10 -5.75 -24.17
CA HIS A 198 9.78 -6.09 -22.91
C HIS A 198 9.19 -5.27 -21.77
N VAL A 199 8.77 -5.92 -20.69
CA VAL A 199 8.19 -5.24 -19.52
C VAL A 199 9.24 -5.16 -18.42
N TRP A 200 9.67 -3.96 -18.07
CA TRP A 200 10.74 -3.72 -17.09
C TRP A 200 10.23 -3.01 -15.84
N GLY A 201 10.48 -3.61 -14.67
CA GLY A 201 10.07 -3.13 -13.36
C GLY A 201 8.72 -3.72 -12.96
N LEU A 202 8.74 -4.86 -12.28
CA LEU A 202 7.58 -5.68 -11.96
C LEU A 202 7.04 -5.37 -10.56
N SER A 203 6.62 -4.12 -10.34
CA SER A 203 5.88 -3.72 -9.14
C SER A 203 4.43 -4.18 -9.23
N TYR A 204 3.71 -4.19 -8.09
CA TYR A 204 2.27 -4.50 -8.11
C TYR A 204 1.50 -3.60 -9.08
N ARG A 205 1.88 -2.32 -9.21
CA ARG A 205 1.28 -1.36 -10.16
C ARG A 205 1.49 -1.79 -11.61
N THR A 206 2.71 -2.21 -11.95
CA THR A 206 3.00 -2.75 -13.29
C THR A 206 2.18 -4.01 -13.56
N LEU A 207 2.02 -4.89 -12.57
CA LEU A 207 1.20 -6.10 -12.70
C LEU A 207 -0.29 -5.77 -12.88
N SER A 208 -0.80 -4.73 -12.21
CA SER A 208 -2.15 -4.22 -12.45
C SER A 208 -2.31 -3.71 -13.88
N TRP A 209 -1.38 -2.89 -14.37
CA TRP A 209 -1.36 -2.46 -15.77
C TRP A 209 -1.29 -3.63 -16.74
N LEU A 210 -0.44 -4.63 -16.47
CA LEU A 210 -0.34 -5.84 -17.27
C LEU A 210 -1.70 -6.55 -17.35
N GLY A 211 -2.39 -6.76 -16.23
CA GLY A 211 -3.69 -7.47 -16.21
C GLY A 211 -4.89 -6.66 -16.72
N MET A 212 -4.85 -5.33 -16.60
CA MET A 212 -6.02 -4.46 -16.79
C MET A 212 -5.99 -3.60 -18.05
N SER A 213 -4.84 -3.47 -18.73
CA SER A 213 -4.69 -2.69 -19.96
C SER A 213 -4.56 -3.57 -21.20
N ALA A 214 -4.31 -2.96 -22.36
CA ALA A 214 -3.94 -3.66 -23.60
C ALA A 214 -2.60 -4.41 -23.50
N LEU A 215 -1.77 -4.14 -22.47
CA LEU A 215 -0.46 -4.75 -22.30
C LEU A 215 -0.49 -6.29 -22.23
N LYS A 216 -1.51 -6.90 -21.60
CA LYS A 216 -1.66 -8.37 -21.59
C LYS A 216 -1.78 -8.99 -22.98
N ASP A 217 -2.28 -8.21 -23.95
CA ASP A 217 -2.57 -8.66 -25.30
C ASP A 217 -1.42 -8.30 -26.28
N CYS A 218 -0.39 -7.59 -25.82
CA CYS A 218 0.81 -7.28 -26.60
C CYS A 218 1.67 -8.53 -26.87
N GLU A 219 2.59 -8.42 -27.83
CA GLU A 219 3.58 -9.46 -28.10
C GLU A 219 4.71 -9.43 -27.06
N LEU A 220 4.39 -9.82 -25.83
CA LEU A 220 5.35 -9.85 -24.71
C LEU A 220 6.53 -10.77 -25.05
N ARG A 221 7.76 -10.36 -24.72
CA ARG A 221 9.01 -11.10 -24.91
C ARG A 221 9.65 -11.44 -23.58
N HIS A 222 10.15 -10.44 -22.86
CA HIS A 222 10.80 -10.61 -21.56
C HIS A 222 10.09 -9.82 -20.45
N PHE A 223 10.07 -10.43 -19.27
CA PHE A 223 9.78 -9.74 -18.02
C PHE A 223 11.11 -9.47 -17.32
N VAL A 224 11.31 -8.25 -16.88
CA VAL A 224 12.63 -7.76 -16.44
C VAL A 224 12.49 -7.07 -15.09
N ASP A 225 13.34 -7.41 -14.14
CA ASP A 225 13.43 -6.75 -12.84
C ASP A 225 14.84 -6.90 -12.26
N ASP A 226 15.30 -5.90 -11.51
CA ASP A 226 16.64 -5.91 -10.91
C ASP A 226 16.70 -6.75 -9.63
N ASP A 227 15.56 -7.02 -8.98
CA ASP A 227 15.48 -7.81 -7.76
C ASP A 227 15.79 -9.31 -8.01
N PRO A 228 16.89 -9.86 -7.47
CA PRO A 228 17.25 -11.27 -7.66
C PRO A 228 16.18 -12.24 -7.15
N ARG A 229 15.38 -11.83 -6.15
CA ARG A 229 14.29 -12.65 -5.61
C ARG A 229 13.16 -12.83 -6.62
N LYS A 230 12.93 -11.83 -7.48
CA LYS A 230 11.96 -11.91 -8.58
C LYS A 230 12.55 -12.67 -9.77
N GLN A 231 13.84 -12.51 -10.05
CA GLN A 231 14.54 -13.26 -11.11
C GLN A 231 14.52 -14.78 -10.88
N ALA A 232 14.41 -15.23 -9.63
CA ALA A 232 14.21 -16.63 -9.27
C ALA A 232 12.78 -17.16 -9.54
N GLN A 233 11.86 -16.31 -10.00
CA GLN A 233 10.45 -16.64 -10.25
C GLN A 233 10.11 -16.60 -11.75
N THR A 234 8.86 -16.95 -12.04
CA THR A 234 8.28 -16.86 -13.39
C THR A 234 7.01 -16.01 -13.38
N LEU A 235 6.77 -15.27 -14.46
CA LEU A 235 5.52 -14.56 -14.71
C LEU A 235 4.92 -15.07 -16.02
N MET A 236 3.63 -15.45 -16.00
CA MET A 236 2.93 -16.03 -17.16
C MET A 236 3.68 -17.23 -17.77
N GLY A 237 4.32 -18.05 -16.92
CA GLY A 237 5.10 -19.23 -17.34
C GLY A 237 6.48 -18.91 -17.93
N ARG A 238 6.95 -17.65 -17.87
CA ARG A 238 8.24 -17.21 -18.41
C ARG A 238 9.18 -16.73 -17.31
N PRO A 239 10.49 -16.93 -17.43
CA PRO A 239 11.46 -16.44 -16.45
C PRO A 239 11.48 -14.91 -16.40
N ILE A 240 11.82 -14.38 -15.23
CA ILE A 240 12.11 -12.96 -15.02
C ILE A 240 13.63 -12.77 -15.13
N HIS A 241 14.06 -11.82 -15.96
CA HIS A 241 15.47 -11.59 -16.28
C HIS A 241 16.02 -10.35 -15.59
N SER A 242 17.35 -10.29 -15.45
CA SER A 242 18.04 -9.03 -15.11
C SER A 242 17.91 -8.01 -16.26
N PRO A 243 18.08 -6.71 -15.97
CA PRO A 243 18.04 -5.66 -16.98
C PRO A 243 19.01 -5.81 -18.14
N ASP A 244 20.10 -6.58 -17.98
CA ASP A 244 21.13 -6.78 -19.01
C ASP A 244 20.58 -7.35 -20.31
N ILE A 245 19.48 -8.10 -20.25
CA ILE A 245 18.84 -8.65 -21.46
C ILE A 245 18.39 -7.56 -22.43
N LEU A 246 18.11 -6.35 -21.92
CA LEU A 246 17.67 -5.20 -22.72
C LEU A 246 18.82 -4.53 -23.48
N GLN A 247 20.08 -4.90 -23.26
CA GLN A 247 21.22 -4.33 -24.01
C GLN A 247 21.28 -4.82 -25.46
N ASN A 248 20.61 -5.93 -25.78
CA ASN A 248 20.73 -6.62 -27.07
C ASN A 248 19.43 -6.63 -27.89
N ILE A 249 18.45 -5.78 -27.55
CA ILE A 249 17.15 -5.72 -28.22
C ILE A 249 17.18 -4.75 -29.42
N GLY A 250 16.36 -5.05 -30.43
CA GLY A 250 16.28 -4.28 -31.68
C GLY A 250 15.50 -2.97 -31.58
N ALA A 251 15.74 -2.06 -32.52
CA ALA A 251 15.01 -0.78 -32.60
C ALA A 251 13.54 -0.92 -33.02
N ASP A 252 13.16 -2.08 -33.56
CA ASP A 252 11.79 -2.48 -33.88
C ASP A 252 11.04 -3.10 -32.69
N GLU A 253 11.68 -3.19 -31.52
CA GLU A 253 11.10 -3.66 -30.27
C GLU A 253 10.74 -2.47 -29.35
N ALA A 254 9.93 -2.74 -28.33
CA ALA A 254 9.51 -1.74 -27.36
C ALA A 254 9.82 -2.17 -25.92
N VAL A 255 10.13 -1.18 -25.07
CA VAL A 255 10.27 -1.37 -23.62
C VAL A 255 9.15 -0.63 -22.91
N VAL A 256 8.35 -1.35 -22.13
CA VAL A 256 7.35 -0.79 -21.22
C VAL A 256 7.96 -0.74 -19.82
N ILE A 257 8.21 0.48 -19.32
CA ILE A 257 8.76 0.74 -18.00
C ILE A 257 7.61 0.87 -16.98
N GLY A 258 7.74 0.13 -15.88
CA GLY A 258 6.81 0.09 -14.77
C GLY A 258 6.64 1.40 -14.02
N VAL A 259 5.54 1.50 -13.27
CA VAL A 259 5.21 2.69 -12.45
C VAL A 259 6.09 2.75 -11.21
N GLY A 260 6.93 3.79 -11.10
CA GLY A 260 7.69 4.04 -9.87
C GLY A 260 8.74 5.14 -9.99
N PRO A 261 9.36 5.51 -8.85
CA PRO A 261 10.35 6.60 -8.76
C PRO A 261 11.62 6.31 -9.58
N SER A 262 11.90 5.05 -9.89
CA SER A 262 13.07 4.63 -10.67
C SER A 262 12.90 4.79 -12.19
N SER A 263 11.68 5.09 -12.67
CA SER A 263 11.40 5.18 -14.12
C SER A 263 12.30 6.17 -14.89
N PRO A 264 12.69 7.35 -14.35
CA PRO A 264 13.62 8.24 -15.05
C PRO A 264 15.02 7.62 -15.20
N SER A 265 15.51 6.94 -14.16
CA SER A 265 16.81 6.27 -14.18
C SER A 265 16.83 5.08 -15.14
N MET A 266 15.73 4.33 -15.22
CA MET A 266 15.57 3.22 -16.17
C MET A 266 15.60 3.72 -17.62
N ARG A 267 14.92 4.84 -17.90
CA ARG A 267 14.95 5.46 -19.22
C ARG A 267 16.35 5.92 -19.62
N LEU A 268 17.05 6.59 -18.71
CA LEU A 268 18.45 7.01 -18.94
C LEU A 268 19.37 5.82 -19.21
N LEU A 269 19.12 4.68 -18.56
CA LEU A 269 19.91 3.47 -18.78
C LEU A 269 19.72 2.90 -20.19
N LEU A 270 18.47 2.87 -20.70
CA LEU A 270 18.19 2.49 -22.10
C LEU A 270 18.91 3.42 -23.09
N GLU A 271 18.86 4.73 -22.84
CA GLU A 271 19.58 5.73 -23.66
C GLU A 271 21.10 5.48 -23.64
N THR A 272 21.65 5.15 -22.47
CA THR A 272 23.08 4.82 -22.30
C THR A 272 23.48 3.55 -23.03
N TRP A 273 22.58 2.56 -23.11
CA TRP A 273 22.78 1.35 -23.91
C TRP A 273 22.54 1.55 -25.41
N GLY A 274 22.18 2.77 -25.83
CA GLY A 274 21.94 3.09 -27.24
C GLY A 274 20.63 2.52 -27.78
N PHE A 275 19.69 2.14 -26.91
CA PHE A 275 18.37 1.69 -27.34
C PHE A 275 17.62 2.85 -28.01
N SER A 276 17.15 2.61 -29.23
CA SER A 276 16.47 3.62 -30.07
C SER A 276 15.03 3.24 -30.43
N GLY A 277 14.54 2.10 -29.91
CA GLY A 277 13.16 1.68 -30.07
C GLY A 277 12.17 2.46 -29.19
N GLN A 278 10.91 2.03 -29.21
CA GLN A 278 9.86 2.73 -28.48
C GLN A 278 9.95 2.46 -26.97
N VAL A 279 9.89 3.52 -26.17
CA VAL A 279 9.80 3.42 -24.70
C VAL A 279 8.47 3.98 -24.24
N VAL A 280 7.69 3.17 -23.52
CA VAL A 280 6.42 3.57 -22.89
C VAL A 280 6.59 3.51 -21.39
N VAL A 281 6.30 4.61 -20.69
CA VAL A 281 6.36 4.66 -19.21
C VAL A 281 4.94 4.65 -18.68
N LEU A 282 4.63 3.68 -17.83
CA LEU A 282 3.31 3.58 -17.20
C LEU A 282 3.11 4.69 -16.15
N HIS A 283 1.86 5.06 -15.89
CA HIS A 283 1.47 6.11 -14.95
C HIS A 283 0.64 5.58 -13.78
#